data_AF-A0A135VEP7-F1
#
_entry.id   AF-A0A135VEP7-F1
#
_cell.length_a   1.000
_cell.length_b   1.000
_cell.length_c   1.000
_cell.angle_alpha   90.00
_cell.angle_beta   90.00
_cell.angle_gamma   90.00
#
_symmetry.space_group_name_H-M   'P 1'
#
loop_
_entity.id
_entity.type
_entity.pdbx_description
1 polymer ?
#
loop_
_entity_poly.entity_id
_entity_poly.type
_entity_poly.pdbx_seq_one_letter_code
_entity_poly.pdbx_strand_id
1 'polypeptide(L)'
;MILSVHEAVVWWEYHHGKITSDIASEYESGQPAPPYVYRLFEDSKRESERQGIQLVQLKDTQYVSRVLNRAKGKIGKILREHAKSHRLDVESVLDEKGILIGFDYQANTQVYIVFSLQDGVIVWYKHDSYAGKLCPDCPKRDECRNTLDTVIEEYDIELRPDELELYMTEQSIAIFNKVAAAPSPKYKRSEGSG
;
A
#
# COMPACT_ATOMS: atom_id res chain seq x y z
N MET A 1 12.69 4.34 -5.06
CA MET A 1 11.46 4.54 -4.26
C MET A 1 10.99 6.00 -4.36
N ILE A 2 9.67 6.26 -4.38
CA ILE A 2 9.09 7.63 -4.44
C ILE A 2 8.98 8.31 -3.07
N LEU A 3 8.96 7.52 -2.01
CA LEU A 3 8.93 7.95 -0.63
C LEU A 3 10.35 8.04 -0.07
N SER A 4 10.55 9.00 0.83
CA SER A 4 11.71 9.04 1.73
C SER A 4 11.55 8.01 2.85
N VAL A 5 12.62 7.75 3.60
CA VAL A 5 12.59 6.80 4.75
C VAL A 5 11.47 7.15 5.74
N HIS A 6 11.37 8.41 6.19
CA HIS A 6 10.31 8.81 7.13
C HIS A 6 8.91 8.61 6.54
N GLU A 7 8.72 8.91 5.25
CA GLU A 7 7.42 8.70 4.59
C GLU A 7 7.09 7.22 4.47
N ALA A 8 8.06 6.35 4.16
CA ALA A 8 7.86 4.91 4.08
C ALA A 8 7.56 4.28 5.44
N VAL A 9 8.28 4.68 6.50
CA VAL A 9 8.02 4.22 7.88
C VAL A 9 6.63 4.63 8.32
N VAL A 10 6.28 5.91 8.19
CA VAL A 10 4.97 6.41 8.61
C VAL A 10 3.84 5.78 7.79
N TRP A 11 4.05 5.53 6.49
CA TRP A 11 3.09 4.82 5.64
C TRP A 11 2.86 3.39 6.12
N TRP A 12 3.94 2.62 6.32
CA TRP A 12 3.90 1.25 6.80
C TRP A 12 3.15 1.14 8.13
N GLU A 13 3.56 1.91 9.13
CA GLU A 13 2.99 1.86 10.48
C GLU A 13 1.51 2.26 10.50
N TYR A 14 1.14 3.23 9.67
CA TYR A 14 -0.24 3.66 9.53
C TYR A 14 -1.13 2.55 8.94
N HIS A 15 -0.65 1.85 7.91
CA HIS A 15 -1.39 0.75 7.31
C HIS A 15 -1.41 -0.51 8.19
N HIS A 16 -0.48 -0.62 9.14
CA HIS A 16 -0.46 -1.63 10.20
C HIS A 16 -1.19 -1.18 11.47
N GLY A 17 -2.16 -0.25 11.33
CA GLY A 17 -3.12 0.07 12.39
C GLY A 17 -2.69 1.14 13.40
N LYS A 18 -1.46 1.66 13.34
CA LYS A 18 -1.01 2.71 14.29
C LYS A 18 -1.55 4.09 13.91
N ILE A 19 -2.02 4.83 14.92
CA ILE A 19 -2.37 6.24 14.75
C ILE A 19 -1.13 7.13 14.84
N THR A 20 -1.22 8.38 14.35
CA THR A 20 -0.06 9.28 14.27
C THR A 20 0.57 9.63 15.62
N SER A 21 -0.19 9.59 16.72
CA SER A 21 0.35 9.79 18.07
C SER A 21 1.20 8.60 18.54
N ASP A 22 0.78 7.39 18.22
CA ASP A 22 1.48 6.17 18.63
C ASP A 22 2.79 6.07 17.86
N ILE A 23 2.73 6.31 16.55
CA ILE A 23 3.92 6.42 15.68
C ILE A 23 4.87 7.51 16.20
N ALA A 24 4.37 8.68 16.60
CA ALA A 24 5.23 9.74 17.13
C ALA A 24 5.93 9.30 18.42
N SER A 25 5.18 8.73 19.38
CA SER A 25 5.73 8.30 20.67
C SER A 25 6.77 7.19 20.51
N GLU A 26 6.53 6.24 19.61
CA GLU A 26 7.42 5.08 19.42
C GLU A 26 8.76 5.49 18.83
N TYR A 27 8.75 6.46 17.91
CA TYR A 27 9.95 6.91 17.21
C TYR A 27 10.55 8.21 17.79
N GLU A 28 10.03 8.73 18.92
CA GLU A 28 10.49 9.99 19.52
C GLU A 28 11.96 9.92 19.95
N SER A 29 12.34 8.79 20.55
CA SER A 29 13.71 8.53 21.03
C SER A 29 14.65 8.02 19.94
N GLY A 30 14.15 7.81 18.74
CA GLY A 30 14.88 7.19 17.64
C GLY A 30 14.95 5.67 17.76
N GLN A 31 14.64 4.97 16.67
CA GLN A 31 14.80 3.52 16.57
C GLN A 31 15.02 3.12 15.10
N PRO A 32 15.51 1.91 14.80
CA PRO A 32 15.60 1.44 13.43
C PRO A 32 14.23 1.42 12.74
N ALA A 33 14.24 1.52 11.40
CA ALA A 33 13.02 1.33 10.61
C ALA A 33 12.44 -0.08 10.82
N PRO A 34 11.12 -0.29 10.61
CA PRO A 34 10.51 -1.61 10.64
C PRO A 34 11.27 -2.58 9.72
N PRO A 35 11.39 -3.88 10.07
CA PRO A 35 12.17 -4.84 9.28
C PRO A 35 11.80 -4.87 7.80
N TYR A 36 10.52 -4.70 7.47
CA TYR A 36 10.05 -4.59 6.09
C TYR A 36 10.66 -3.37 5.39
N VAL A 37 10.47 -2.17 5.95
CA VAL A 37 10.99 -0.92 5.39
C VAL A 37 12.51 -0.91 5.35
N TYR A 38 13.18 -1.46 6.36
CA TYR A 38 14.63 -1.55 6.42
C TYR A 38 15.19 -2.28 5.18
N ARG A 39 14.65 -3.46 4.84
CA ARG A 39 15.06 -4.24 3.67
C ARG A 39 14.91 -3.49 2.35
N LEU A 40 13.91 -2.60 2.23
CA LEU A 40 13.70 -1.83 1.01
C LEU A 40 14.77 -0.75 0.76
N PHE A 41 15.51 -0.34 1.79
CA PHE A 41 16.49 0.74 1.71
C PHE A 41 17.92 0.30 2.04
N GLU A 42 18.15 -0.92 2.53
CA GLU A 42 19.48 -1.38 2.94
C GLU A 42 20.50 -1.33 1.80
N ASP A 43 20.05 -1.62 0.58
CA ASP A 43 20.85 -1.55 -0.65
C ASP A 43 20.70 -0.22 -1.40
N SER A 44 20.14 0.82 -0.76
CA SER A 44 19.99 2.11 -1.43
C SER A 44 21.34 2.72 -1.82
N LYS A 45 21.42 3.21 -3.06
CA LYS A 45 22.58 3.96 -3.57
C LYS A 45 22.80 5.28 -2.82
N ARG A 46 21.80 5.77 -2.09
CA ARG A 46 21.88 7.01 -1.31
C ARG A 46 22.28 6.68 0.12
N GLU A 47 23.45 7.16 0.52
CA GLU A 47 23.94 6.98 1.89
C GLU A 47 22.99 7.55 2.95
N SER A 48 22.35 8.69 2.66
CA SER A 48 21.36 9.28 3.56
C SER A 48 20.14 8.37 3.81
N GLU A 49 19.74 7.56 2.83
CA GLU A 49 18.64 6.60 3.00
C GLU A 49 19.10 5.40 3.85
N ARG A 50 20.29 4.87 3.57
CA ARG A 50 20.90 3.78 4.36
C ARG A 50 21.15 4.17 5.82
N GLN A 51 21.57 5.41 6.08
CA GLN A 51 21.71 5.94 7.44
C GLN A 51 20.34 6.19 8.08
N GLY A 52 19.39 6.72 7.31
CA GLY A 52 18.04 7.03 7.78
C GLY A 52 17.27 5.83 8.32
N ILE A 53 17.49 4.62 7.78
CA ILE A 53 16.85 3.39 8.28
C ILE A 53 17.47 2.85 9.57
N GLN A 54 18.69 3.24 9.93
CA GLN A 54 19.35 2.81 11.18
C GLN A 54 18.76 3.50 12.41
N LEU A 55 18.38 4.77 12.25
CA LEU A 55 17.82 5.59 13.31
C LEU A 55 16.78 6.55 12.74
N VAL A 56 15.54 6.11 12.76
CA VAL A 56 14.37 6.90 12.40
C VAL A 56 13.90 7.64 13.64
N GLN A 57 13.92 8.97 13.59
CA GLN A 57 13.44 9.81 14.68
C GLN A 57 12.28 10.71 14.20
N LEU A 58 11.11 10.54 14.82
CA LEU A 58 9.91 11.30 14.48
C LEU A 58 9.53 12.18 15.67
N LYS A 59 9.65 13.51 15.47
CA LYS A 59 9.66 14.48 16.58
C LYS A 59 8.35 14.54 17.39
N ASP A 60 7.22 14.67 16.71
CA ASP A 60 5.93 14.92 17.34
C ASP A 60 4.78 14.49 16.42
N THR A 61 3.58 14.36 16.99
CA THR A 61 2.37 13.95 16.27
C THR A 61 2.07 14.86 15.07
N GLN A 62 2.35 16.16 15.16
CA GLN A 62 2.15 17.12 14.07
C GLN A 62 3.13 16.87 12.93
N TYR A 63 4.39 16.51 13.23
CA TYR A 63 5.39 16.11 12.26
C TYR A 63 5.00 14.83 11.56
N VAL A 64 4.62 13.79 12.31
CA VAL A 64 4.15 12.51 11.74
C VAL A 64 2.94 12.73 10.82
N SER A 65 1.97 13.54 11.25
CA SER A 65 0.79 13.86 10.42
C SER A 65 1.17 14.56 9.11
N ARG A 66 2.15 15.48 9.14
CA ARG A 66 2.68 16.13 7.93
C ARG A 66 3.43 15.14 7.03
N VAL A 67 4.21 14.22 7.61
CA VAL A 67 4.91 13.17 6.86
C VAL A 67 3.89 12.26 6.16
N LEU A 68 2.87 11.79 6.87
CA LEU A 68 1.79 10.97 6.32
C LEU A 68 1.07 11.69 5.17
N ASN A 69 0.70 12.96 5.34
CA ASN A 69 0.02 13.73 4.30
C ASN A 69 0.90 13.95 3.06
N ARG A 70 2.22 14.12 3.23
CA ARG A 70 3.15 14.18 2.10
C ARG A 70 3.23 12.85 1.36
N ALA A 71 3.28 11.73 2.08
CA ALA A 71 3.25 10.39 1.47
C ALA A 71 1.96 10.19 0.66
N LYS A 72 0.79 10.45 1.27
CA LYS A 72 -0.53 10.42 0.60
C LYS A 72 -0.56 11.29 -0.66
N GLY A 73 -0.07 12.53 -0.58
CA GLY A 73 -0.03 13.43 -1.73
C GLY A 73 0.86 12.91 -2.88
N LYS A 74 2.04 12.37 -2.58
CA LYS A 74 2.93 11.76 -3.59
C LYS A 74 2.29 10.53 -4.24
N ILE A 75 1.72 9.66 -3.43
CA ILE A 75 1.04 8.43 -3.88
C ILE A 75 -0.17 8.80 -4.73
N GLY A 76 -1.08 9.62 -4.22
CA GLY A 76 -2.25 10.07 -4.96
C GLY A 76 -1.92 10.77 -6.28
N LYS A 77 -0.79 11.49 -6.35
CA LYS A 77 -0.31 12.08 -7.61
C LYS A 77 0.10 10.99 -8.60
N ILE A 78 0.96 10.05 -8.20
CA ILE A 78 1.46 9.01 -9.12
C ILE A 78 0.34 8.06 -9.58
N LEU A 79 -0.62 7.72 -8.71
CA LEU A 79 -1.78 6.91 -9.09
C LEU A 79 -2.60 7.57 -10.22
N ARG A 80 -2.85 8.88 -10.11
CA ARG A 80 -3.57 9.66 -11.13
C ARG A 80 -2.77 9.78 -12.43
N GLU A 81 -1.44 9.91 -12.34
CA GLU A 81 -0.56 9.93 -13.51
C GLU A 81 -0.62 8.60 -14.28
N HIS A 82 -0.60 7.46 -13.58
CA HIS A 82 -0.80 6.15 -14.19
C HIS A 82 -2.21 6.00 -14.78
N ALA A 83 -3.26 6.38 -14.06
CA ALA A 83 -4.63 6.32 -14.59
C ALA A 83 -4.78 7.11 -15.90
N LYS A 84 -4.20 8.32 -15.95
CA LYS A 84 -4.16 9.15 -17.16
C LYS A 84 -3.37 8.47 -18.29
N SER A 85 -2.22 7.88 -17.98
CA SER A 85 -1.39 7.16 -18.97
C SER A 85 -2.13 5.97 -19.58
N HIS A 86 -2.90 5.25 -18.76
CA HIS A 86 -3.75 4.14 -19.16
C HIS A 86 -5.12 4.58 -19.73
N ARG A 87 -5.39 5.88 -19.80
CA ARG A 87 -6.66 6.46 -20.30
C ARG A 87 -7.90 5.90 -19.59
N LEU A 88 -7.75 5.61 -18.31
CA LEU A 88 -8.85 5.10 -17.49
C LEU A 88 -9.87 6.20 -17.24
N ASP A 89 -11.13 5.82 -17.20
CA ASP A 89 -12.17 6.59 -16.54
C ASP A 89 -12.04 6.36 -15.03
N VAL A 90 -11.76 7.42 -14.29
CA VAL A 90 -11.44 7.31 -12.86
C VAL A 90 -12.73 7.27 -12.05
N GLU A 91 -13.00 6.13 -11.43
CA GLU A 91 -14.19 5.93 -10.58
C GLU A 91 -13.95 6.44 -9.16
N SER A 92 -12.76 6.17 -8.60
CA SER A 92 -12.42 6.55 -7.21
C SER A 92 -10.92 6.68 -7.02
N VAL A 93 -10.50 7.69 -6.27
CA VAL A 93 -9.11 7.84 -5.81
C VAL A 93 -9.11 7.87 -4.28
N LEU A 94 -8.50 6.86 -3.67
CA LEU A 94 -8.39 6.68 -2.23
C LEU A 94 -6.91 6.79 -1.87
N ASP A 95 -6.36 8.00 -1.96
CA ASP A 95 -4.92 8.26 -1.78
C ASP A 95 -4.47 8.01 -0.33
N GLU A 96 -5.38 8.11 0.63
CA GLU A 96 -5.19 7.70 2.01
C GLU A 96 -5.08 6.18 2.20
N LYS A 97 -5.46 5.40 1.18
CA LYS A 97 -5.37 3.94 1.12
C LYS A 97 -4.39 3.46 0.05
N GLY A 98 -3.78 4.38 -0.70
CA GLY A 98 -2.85 4.08 -1.77
C GLY A 98 -3.46 3.30 -2.93
N ILE A 99 -4.76 3.45 -3.17
CA ILE A 99 -5.45 2.77 -4.29
C ILE A 99 -6.31 3.73 -5.10
N LEU A 100 -6.34 3.51 -6.41
CA LEU A 100 -7.25 4.13 -7.37
C LEU A 100 -8.00 3.02 -8.09
N ILE A 101 -9.29 3.23 -8.31
CA ILE A 101 -10.16 2.33 -9.08
C ILE A 101 -10.64 3.11 -10.30
N GLY A 102 -10.53 2.49 -11.46
CA GLY A 102 -11.02 3.05 -12.72
C GLY A 102 -11.51 1.97 -13.67
N PHE A 103 -11.99 2.42 -14.82
CA PHE A 103 -12.48 1.55 -15.87
C PHE A 103 -11.76 1.85 -17.19
N ASP A 104 -11.30 0.80 -17.88
CA ASP A 104 -10.77 0.92 -19.24
C ASP A 104 -11.87 0.52 -20.23
N TYR A 105 -12.45 1.50 -20.92
CA TYR A 105 -13.50 1.23 -21.91
C TYR A 105 -13.02 0.47 -23.15
N GLN A 106 -11.73 0.52 -23.49
CA GLN A 106 -11.20 -0.21 -24.63
C GLN A 106 -11.04 -1.69 -24.30
N ALA A 107 -10.54 -1.99 -23.11
CA ALA A 107 -10.45 -3.34 -22.58
C ALA A 107 -11.78 -3.86 -21.99
N ASN A 108 -12.76 -2.98 -21.82
CA ASN A 108 -14.05 -3.23 -21.17
C ASN A 108 -13.89 -3.93 -19.81
N THR A 109 -12.99 -3.42 -18.97
CA THR A 109 -12.70 -4.04 -17.68
C THR A 109 -12.34 -3.01 -16.62
N GLN A 110 -12.58 -3.39 -15.37
CA GLN A 110 -12.17 -2.63 -14.19
C GLN A 110 -10.66 -2.74 -14.00
N VAL A 111 -10.04 -1.64 -13.57
CA VAL A 111 -8.61 -1.54 -13.33
C VAL A 111 -8.37 -0.97 -11.93
N TYR A 112 -7.55 -1.68 -11.18
CA TYR A 112 -7.04 -1.23 -9.88
C TYR A 112 -5.63 -0.71 -10.08
N ILE A 113 -5.32 0.47 -9.55
CA ILE A 113 -3.96 0.99 -9.47
C ILE A 113 -3.60 1.11 -8.00
N VAL A 114 -2.62 0.35 -7.54
CA VAL A 114 -2.24 0.23 -6.13
C VAL A 114 -0.80 0.63 -5.95
N PHE A 115 -0.52 1.37 -4.89
CA PHE A 115 0.84 1.65 -4.46
C PHE A 115 1.35 0.53 -3.55
N SER A 116 2.58 0.10 -3.79
CA SER A 116 3.35 -0.75 -2.90
C SER A 116 4.70 -0.11 -2.61
N LEU A 117 5.19 -0.27 -1.38
CA LEU A 117 6.54 0.15 -1.02
C LEU A 117 7.59 -0.65 -1.80
N GLN A 118 7.39 -1.96 -1.95
CA GLN A 118 8.30 -2.85 -2.67
C GLN A 118 8.18 -2.72 -4.19
N ASP A 119 6.97 -2.84 -4.73
CA ASP A 119 6.75 -2.98 -6.17
C ASP A 119 6.43 -1.63 -6.87
N GLY A 120 6.28 -0.55 -6.11
CA GLY A 120 5.98 0.78 -6.66
C GLY A 120 4.51 0.91 -7.05
N VAL A 121 4.20 1.29 -8.29
CA VAL A 121 2.80 1.39 -8.74
C VAL A 121 2.43 0.16 -9.54
N ILE A 122 1.51 -0.62 -9.00
CA ILE A 122 0.93 -1.81 -9.62
C ILE A 122 -0.32 -1.39 -10.38
N VAL A 123 -0.39 -1.69 -11.68
CA VAL A 123 -1.60 -1.52 -12.49
C VAL A 123 -2.18 -2.90 -12.78
N TRP A 124 -3.35 -3.17 -12.20
CA TRP A 124 -3.99 -4.47 -12.24
C TRP A 124 -5.31 -4.42 -13.00
N TYR A 125 -5.33 -5.01 -14.19
CA TYR A 125 -6.54 -5.19 -14.97
C TYR A 125 -7.29 -6.41 -14.46
N LYS A 126 -8.58 -6.25 -14.13
CA LYS A 126 -9.44 -7.40 -13.85
C LYS A 126 -9.51 -8.28 -15.10
N HIS A 127 -9.29 -9.57 -14.91
CA HIS A 127 -9.40 -10.56 -15.97
C HIS A 127 -9.85 -11.90 -15.39
N ASP A 128 -10.50 -12.72 -16.22
CA ASP A 128 -10.98 -14.06 -15.80
C ASP A 128 -9.99 -15.18 -16.19
N SER A 129 -9.04 -14.89 -17.08
CA SER A 129 -8.00 -15.82 -17.53
C SER A 129 -6.82 -15.07 -18.15
N TYR A 130 -5.66 -15.73 -18.25
CA TYR A 130 -4.51 -15.22 -18.99
C TYR A 130 -4.34 -16.00 -20.28
N ALA A 131 -4.53 -15.35 -21.44
CA ALA A 131 -4.52 -16.00 -22.75
C ALA A 131 -5.44 -17.24 -22.83
N GLY A 132 -6.61 -17.17 -22.19
CA GLY A 132 -7.59 -18.27 -22.12
C GLY A 132 -7.27 -19.36 -21.10
N LYS A 133 -6.16 -19.24 -20.35
CA LYS A 133 -5.78 -20.20 -19.30
C LYS A 133 -6.19 -19.73 -17.91
N LEU A 134 -6.74 -20.64 -17.13
CA LEU A 134 -6.98 -20.43 -15.70
C LEU A 134 -5.66 -20.42 -14.94
N CYS A 135 -5.67 -19.86 -13.72
CA CYS A 135 -4.47 -19.69 -12.90
C CYS A 135 -3.63 -20.96 -12.65
N PRO A 136 -4.17 -22.19 -12.55
CA PRO A 136 -3.36 -23.41 -12.44
C PRO A 136 -2.40 -23.61 -13.61
N ASP A 137 -2.81 -23.22 -14.81
CA ASP A 137 -2.05 -23.39 -16.06
C ASP A 137 -1.43 -22.08 -16.56
N CYS A 138 -1.52 -21.03 -15.75
CA CYS A 138 -1.09 -19.68 -16.12
C CYS A 138 0.43 -19.52 -15.92
N PRO A 139 1.19 -19.15 -16.97
CA PRO A 139 2.64 -18.94 -16.85
C PRO A 139 2.99 -17.72 -15.99
N LYS A 140 2.02 -16.86 -15.68
CA LYS A 140 2.16 -15.67 -14.84
C LYS A 140 1.74 -15.90 -13.39
N ARG A 141 1.39 -17.13 -13.02
CA ARG A 141 0.83 -17.47 -11.70
C ARG A 141 1.70 -16.94 -10.56
N ASP A 142 2.98 -17.27 -10.56
CA ASP A 142 3.88 -16.91 -9.47
C ASP A 142 4.13 -15.40 -9.39
N GLU A 143 4.25 -14.73 -10.54
CA GLU A 143 4.37 -13.27 -10.61
C GLU A 143 3.14 -12.59 -9.99
N CYS A 144 1.94 -12.99 -10.42
CA CYS A 144 0.68 -12.49 -9.86
C CYS A 144 0.57 -12.78 -8.36
N ARG A 145 0.90 -13.99 -7.91
CA ARG A 145 0.82 -14.38 -6.50
C ARG A 145 1.77 -13.55 -5.65
N ASN A 146 3.03 -13.41 -6.08
CA ASN A 146 4.02 -12.59 -5.39
C ASN A 146 3.56 -11.14 -5.25
N THR A 147 3.05 -10.52 -6.33
CA THR A 147 2.51 -9.15 -6.28
C THR A 147 1.33 -9.04 -5.31
N LEU A 148 0.41 -10.01 -5.31
CA LEU A 148 -0.74 -10.00 -4.40
C LEU A 148 -0.31 -10.24 -2.95
N ASP A 149 0.70 -11.08 -2.70
CA ASP A 149 1.28 -11.30 -1.36
C ASP A 149 1.96 -10.04 -0.83
N THR A 150 2.69 -9.31 -1.69
CA THR A 150 3.24 -7.99 -1.33
C THR A 150 2.13 -7.05 -0.86
N VAL A 151 1.01 -6.95 -1.61
CA VAL A 151 -0.11 -6.09 -1.22
C VAL A 151 -0.77 -6.56 0.08
N ILE A 152 -0.92 -7.88 0.26
CA ILE A 152 -1.47 -8.44 1.49
C ILE A 152 -0.62 -8.06 2.72
N GLU A 153 0.70 -8.23 2.63
CA GLU A 153 1.63 -7.92 3.72
C GLU A 153 1.66 -6.41 4.01
N GLU A 154 1.77 -5.57 2.98
CA GLU A 154 1.92 -4.11 3.18
C GLU A 154 0.67 -3.41 3.72
N TYR A 155 -0.50 -3.96 3.45
CA TYR A 155 -1.78 -3.40 3.86
C TYR A 155 -2.46 -4.18 4.98
N ASP A 156 -1.76 -5.14 5.59
CA ASP A 156 -2.25 -5.99 6.68
C ASP A 156 -3.63 -6.62 6.37
N ILE A 157 -3.73 -7.21 5.17
CA ILE A 157 -4.99 -7.75 4.66
C ILE A 157 -5.18 -9.19 5.08
N GLU A 158 -6.20 -9.45 5.88
CA GLU A 158 -6.63 -10.82 6.18
C GLU A 158 -7.66 -11.32 5.16
N LEU A 159 -7.36 -12.44 4.51
CA LEU A 159 -8.32 -13.17 3.67
C LEU A 159 -9.09 -14.19 4.50
N ARG A 160 -10.42 -14.22 4.31
CA ARG A 160 -11.28 -15.23 4.92
C ARG A 160 -11.03 -16.61 4.28
N PRO A 161 -11.39 -17.71 4.96
CA PRO A 161 -11.27 -19.05 4.38
C PRO A 161 -11.93 -19.22 3.01
N ASP A 162 -13.12 -18.65 2.81
CA ASP A 162 -13.82 -18.68 1.52
C ASP A 162 -13.07 -17.90 0.43
N GLU A 163 -12.39 -16.82 0.80
CA GLU A 163 -11.59 -16.02 -0.14
C GLU A 163 -10.30 -16.74 -0.54
N LEU A 164 -9.70 -17.54 0.35
CA LEU A 164 -8.50 -18.32 0.05
C LEU A 164 -8.75 -19.44 -0.98
N GLU A 165 -9.98 -19.94 -1.04
CA GLU A 165 -10.39 -21.01 -1.97
C GLU A 165 -10.71 -20.49 -3.39
N LEU A 166 -10.90 -19.17 -3.55
CA LEU A 166 -11.20 -18.57 -4.85
C LEU A 166 -10.06 -18.75 -5.85
N TYR A 167 -10.37 -18.64 -7.16
CA TYR A 167 -9.31 -18.49 -8.15
C TYR A 167 -8.58 -17.17 -7.93
N MET A 168 -7.27 -17.13 -8.22
CA MET A 168 -6.45 -15.94 -7.97
C MET A 168 -6.96 -14.67 -8.69
N THR A 169 -7.64 -14.83 -9.83
CA THR A 169 -8.37 -13.75 -10.52
C THR A 169 -9.43 -13.11 -9.62
N GLU A 170 -10.21 -13.91 -8.91
CA GLU A 170 -11.23 -13.46 -7.96
C GLU A 170 -10.62 -13.03 -6.62
N GLN A 171 -9.57 -13.72 -6.14
CA GLN A 171 -8.83 -13.31 -4.95
C GLN A 171 -8.28 -11.89 -5.10
N SER A 172 -7.74 -11.54 -6.27
CA SER A 172 -7.20 -10.20 -6.52
C SER A 172 -8.25 -9.11 -6.29
N ILE A 173 -9.49 -9.35 -6.74
CA ILE A 173 -10.62 -8.44 -6.55
C ILE A 173 -10.94 -8.31 -5.06
N ALA A 174 -10.99 -9.43 -4.32
CA ALA A 174 -11.23 -9.41 -2.88
C ALA A 174 -10.14 -8.61 -2.13
N ILE A 175 -8.86 -8.82 -2.47
CA ILE A 175 -7.72 -8.11 -1.89
C ILE A 175 -7.86 -6.60 -2.13
N PHE A 176 -8.03 -6.16 -3.38
CA PHE A 176 -8.09 -4.74 -3.70
C PHE A 176 -9.33 -4.05 -3.12
N ASN A 177 -10.47 -4.75 -3.07
CA ASN A 177 -11.66 -4.25 -2.40
C ASN A 177 -11.44 -4.10 -0.89
N LYS A 178 -10.68 -5.00 -0.25
CA LYS A 178 -10.31 -4.85 1.17
C LYS A 178 -9.36 -3.68 1.38
N VAL A 179 -8.36 -3.47 0.51
CA VAL A 179 -7.51 -2.26 0.56
C VAL A 179 -8.38 -1.01 0.45
N ALA A 180 -9.31 -0.96 -0.51
CA ALA A 180 -10.22 0.17 -0.70
C ALA A 180 -11.22 0.34 0.46
N ALA A 181 -11.60 -0.72 1.15
CA ALA A 181 -12.55 -0.70 2.26
C ALA A 181 -11.87 -0.51 3.64
N ALA A 182 -10.55 -0.70 3.74
CA ALA A 182 -9.82 -0.68 4.99
C ALA A 182 -10.12 0.61 5.78
N PRO A 183 -10.48 0.51 7.07
CA PRO A 183 -10.70 1.68 7.90
C PRO A 183 -9.36 2.37 8.17
N SER A 184 -9.34 3.70 8.08
CA SER A 184 -8.20 4.47 8.58
C SER A 184 -8.04 4.24 10.09
N PRO A 185 -6.81 4.11 10.62
CA PRO A 185 -6.56 4.14 12.05
C PRO A 185 -7.28 5.32 12.70
N LYS A 186 -8.17 5.04 13.66
CA LYS A 186 -8.92 6.05 14.41
C LYS A 186 -8.37 6.16 15.81
N TYR A 187 -8.35 7.39 16.32
CA TYR A 187 -8.11 7.66 17.73
C TYR A 187 -9.18 6.96 18.59
N LYS A 188 -8.77 5.97 19.39
CA LYS A 188 -9.61 5.50 20.50
C LYS A 188 -9.52 6.56 21.59
N ARG A 189 -10.61 7.33 21.80
CA ARG A 189 -10.74 8.08 23.06
C ARG A 189 -10.70 7.04 24.17
N SER A 190 -9.72 7.14 25.06
CA SER A 190 -9.82 6.51 26.38
C SER A 190 -11.13 7.01 27.00
N GLU A 191 -12.09 6.12 27.21
CA GLU A 191 -13.24 6.43 28.06
C GLU A 191 -12.67 6.84 29.42
N GLY A 192 -12.69 8.14 29.68
CA GLY A 192 -12.37 8.67 30.99
C GLY A 192 -13.45 8.22 31.94
N SER A 193 -13.08 7.33 32.86
CA SER A 193 -13.82 7.04 34.08
C SER A 193 -14.11 8.36 34.79
N GLY A 194 -15.38 8.77 34.80
CA GLY A 194 -15.90 9.91 35.56
C GLY A 194 -17.17 9.49 36.28
#